data_AF-A0A2E9QQA5-F1
#
_entry.id   AF-A0A2E9QQA5-F1
#
_cell.length_a   1.000
_cell.length_b   1.000
_cell.length_c   1.000
_cell.angle_alpha   90.00
_cell.angle_beta   90.00
_cell.angle_gamma   90.00
#
_symmetry.space_group_name_H-M   'P 1'
#
loop_
_entity.id
_entity.type
_entity.pdbx_description
1 polymer ?
#
loop_
_entity_poly.entity_id
_entity_poly.type
_entity_poly.pdbx_seq_one_letter_code
_entity_poly.pdbx_strand_id
1 'polypeptide(L)'
;MKRHAPHTQPPPPRRKPPFVPPSRYRYKESFPTWWLWPGLAGLVLMFLGAWLFLRKQKRRKQHDLHLLVNKAKTHYDTLRQDNNTSDEQLHQAEHHAREIEKILSHLSSPQHISEAQRTQLNEHTQALEEIAKAGNSKE
;
A
#
# COMPACT_ATOMS: atom_id res chain seq x y z
N MET A 1 90.27 -6.76 71.74
CA MET A 1 89.78 -6.43 70.37
C MET A 1 88.66 -7.38 69.98
N LYS A 2 87.41 -6.92 70.00
CA LYS A 2 86.24 -7.55 69.34
C LYS A 2 85.42 -6.40 68.77
N ARG A 3 85.45 -6.22 67.45
CA ARG A 3 84.64 -5.23 66.73
C ARG A 3 83.30 -5.90 66.42
N HIS A 4 82.23 -5.44 67.05
CA HIS A 4 80.88 -5.84 66.68
C HIS A 4 80.52 -5.11 65.39
N ALA A 5 80.44 -5.82 64.29
CA ALA A 5 79.95 -5.29 63.03
C ALA A 5 78.46 -4.91 63.19
N PRO A 6 78.02 -3.78 62.61
CA PRO A 6 76.66 -3.27 62.79
C PRO A 6 75.63 -4.25 62.23
N HIS A 7 74.58 -4.49 63.02
CA HIS A 7 73.43 -5.31 62.66
C HIS A 7 72.63 -4.61 61.56
N THR A 8 72.91 -4.96 60.30
CA THR A 8 72.17 -4.48 59.13
C THR A 8 70.82 -5.17 59.07
N GLN A 9 69.78 -4.40 59.38
CA GLN A 9 68.39 -4.77 59.19
C GLN A 9 68.13 -4.96 57.68
N PRO A 10 67.52 -6.08 57.24
CA PRO A 10 67.20 -6.26 55.83
C PRO A 10 66.16 -5.22 55.39
N PRO A 11 66.30 -4.65 54.17
CA PRO A 11 65.36 -3.67 53.68
C PRO A 11 63.95 -4.28 53.57
N PRO A 12 62.89 -3.53 53.91
CA PRO A 12 61.52 -4.04 53.83
C PRO A 12 61.15 -4.40 52.38
N PRO A 13 60.36 -5.46 52.17
CA PRO A 13 60.00 -5.95 50.84
C PRO A 13 59.25 -4.87 50.05
N ARG A 14 59.78 -4.52 48.87
CA ARG A 14 59.08 -3.65 47.91
C ARG A 14 57.78 -4.32 47.51
N ARG A 15 56.65 -3.81 48.03
CA ARG A 15 55.31 -4.19 47.56
C ARG A 15 55.22 -3.84 46.08
N LYS A 16 55.03 -4.83 45.21
CA LYS A 16 54.70 -4.59 43.81
C LYS A 16 53.38 -3.81 43.77
N PRO A 17 53.25 -2.76 42.94
CA PRO A 17 51.97 -2.09 42.75
C PRO A 17 50.93 -3.14 42.33
N PRO A 18 49.66 -3.01 42.78
CA PRO A 18 48.61 -3.94 42.38
C PRO A 18 48.54 -3.97 40.84
N PHE A 19 48.41 -5.16 40.27
CA PHE A 19 48.10 -5.32 38.86
C PHE A 19 46.70 -4.75 38.64
N VAL A 20 46.63 -3.47 38.28
CA VAL A 20 45.40 -2.83 37.84
C VAL A 20 45.13 -3.40 36.45
N PRO A 21 44.12 -4.26 36.23
CA PRO A 21 43.77 -4.65 34.88
C PRO A 21 43.50 -3.35 34.12
N PRO A 22 44.01 -3.18 32.88
CA PRO A 22 43.82 -1.95 32.14
C PRO A 22 42.33 -1.67 32.15
N SER A 23 41.93 -0.55 32.77
CA SER A 23 40.57 -0.07 32.73
C SER A 23 40.20 -0.10 31.27
N ARG A 24 39.26 -0.96 30.89
CA ARG A 24 38.76 -1.02 29.52
C ARG A 24 38.24 0.38 29.23
N TYR A 25 39.08 1.23 28.64
CA TYR A 25 38.66 2.34 27.83
C TYR A 25 37.81 1.66 26.77
N ARG A 26 36.49 1.59 27.02
CA ARG A 26 35.51 1.39 25.99
C ARG A 26 35.76 2.56 25.06
N TYR A 27 36.58 2.32 24.04
CA TYR A 27 36.46 3.03 22.78
C TYR A 27 34.98 2.88 22.42
N LYS A 28 34.20 3.91 22.71
CA LYS A 28 32.93 4.10 22.01
C LYS A 28 33.39 4.33 20.59
N GLU A 29 33.45 3.26 19.82
CA GLU A 29 33.43 3.34 18.36
C GLU A 29 32.22 4.22 18.04
N SER A 30 32.48 5.50 17.83
CA SER A 30 31.58 6.40 17.15
C SER A 30 31.47 5.83 15.75
N PHE A 31 30.58 4.84 15.59
CA PHE A 31 30.19 4.29 14.30
C PHE A 31 29.90 5.48 13.42
N PRO A 32 30.65 5.64 12.33
CA PRO A 32 30.66 6.90 11.66
C PRO A 32 29.27 7.09 11.03
N THR A 33 28.58 8.16 11.43
CA THR A 33 27.18 8.42 11.13
C THR A 33 26.94 8.71 9.65
N TRP A 34 28.00 8.93 8.86
CA TRP A 34 27.96 9.09 7.41
C TRP A 34 27.32 7.92 6.64
N TRP A 35 27.35 6.67 7.16
CA TRP A 35 26.73 5.51 6.49
C TRP A 35 25.21 5.41 6.73
N LEU A 36 24.66 6.13 7.71
CA LEU A 36 23.21 6.13 8.02
C LEU A 36 22.41 7.03 7.07
N TRP A 37 23.02 8.08 6.54
CA TRP A 37 22.40 9.03 5.62
C TRP A 37 21.84 8.42 4.32
N PRO A 38 22.59 7.58 3.58
CA PRO A 38 22.06 6.97 2.35
C PRO A 38 20.87 6.03 2.62
N GLY A 39 20.88 5.31 3.75
CA GLY A 39 19.76 4.45 4.15
C GLY A 39 18.48 5.24 4.44
N LEU A 40 18.60 6.38 5.15
CA LEU A 40 17.49 7.29 5.42
C LEU A 40 16.93 7.94 4.14
N ALA A 41 17.81 8.39 3.24
CA ALA A 41 17.39 8.97 1.97
C ALA A 41 16.64 7.95 1.08
N GLY A 42 17.10 6.70 1.05
CA GLY A 42 16.43 5.61 0.34
C GLY A 42 15.03 5.31 0.89
N LEU A 43 14.87 5.29 2.21
CA LEU A 43 13.57 5.08 2.85
C LEU A 43 12.57 6.21 2.55
N VAL A 44 13.04 7.46 2.57
CA VAL A 44 12.19 8.62 2.23
C VAL A 44 11.74 8.57 0.78
N LEU A 45 12.65 8.25 -0.16
CA LEU A 45 12.31 8.09 -1.58
C LEU A 45 11.31 6.95 -1.82
N MET A 46 11.48 5.80 -1.15
CA MET A 46 10.52 4.70 -1.22
C MET A 46 9.13 5.12 -0.71
N PHE A 47 9.07 5.83 0.43
CA PHE A 47 7.81 6.33 0.97
C PHE A 47 7.13 7.31 0.02
N LEU A 48 7.90 8.25 -0.56
CA LEU A 48 7.37 9.22 -1.51
C LEU A 48 6.85 8.54 -2.79
N GLY A 49 7.60 7.57 -3.31
CA GLY A 49 7.22 6.77 -4.48
C GLY A 49 5.95 5.96 -4.22
N ALA A 50 5.88 5.27 -3.08
CA ALA A 50 4.70 4.52 -2.67
C ALA A 50 3.47 5.43 -2.53
N TRP A 51 3.62 6.60 -1.90
CA TRP A 51 2.54 7.58 -1.74
C TRP A 51 2.00 8.09 -3.08
N LEU A 52 2.90 8.47 -4.01
CA LEU A 52 2.51 8.91 -5.35
C LEU A 52 1.85 7.78 -6.15
N PHE A 53 2.34 6.55 -6.03
CA PHE A 53 1.76 5.36 -6.66
C PHE A 53 0.34 5.07 -6.13
N LEU A 54 0.16 5.05 -4.80
CA LEU A 54 -1.14 4.91 -4.14
C LEU A 54 -2.13 6.02 -4.57
N ARG A 55 -1.66 7.27 -4.67
CA ARG A 55 -2.48 8.40 -5.13
C ARG A 55 -2.90 8.25 -6.59
N LYS A 56 -2.01 7.77 -7.46
CA LYS A 56 -2.30 7.52 -8.88
C LYS A 56 -3.26 6.34 -9.07
N GLN A 57 -3.07 5.26 -8.31
CA GLN A 57 -3.90 4.06 -8.39
C GLN A 57 -5.33 4.32 -7.89
N LYS A 58 -5.50 5.12 -6.81
CA LYS A 58 -6.83 5.54 -6.33
C LYS A 58 -7.62 6.35 -7.37
N ARG A 59 -6.97 7.30 -8.07
CA ARG A 59 -7.63 8.10 -9.12
C ARG A 59 -8.10 7.26 -10.30
N ARG A 60 -7.30 6.28 -10.74
CA ARG A 60 -7.69 5.37 -11.83
C ARG A 60 -8.90 4.52 -11.45
N LYS A 61 -8.90 3.92 -10.25
CA LYS A 61 -10.02 3.07 -9.78
C LYS A 61 -11.36 3.81 -9.72
N GLN A 62 -11.37 5.10 -9.35
CA GLN A 62 -12.60 5.90 -9.37
C GLN A 62 -13.03 6.28 -10.78
N HIS A 63 -12.08 6.62 -11.65
CA HIS A 63 -12.35 6.94 -13.05
C HIS A 63 -12.92 5.75 -13.81
N ASP A 64 -12.37 4.56 -13.59
CA ASP A 64 -12.84 3.32 -14.24
C ASP A 64 -14.29 2.99 -13.84
N LEU A 65 -14.66 3.20 -12.57
CA LEU A 65 -16.04 2.99 -12.13
C LEU A 65 -17.01 3.97 -12.81
N HIS A 66 -16.67 5.26 -12.79
CA HIS A 66 -17.51 6.28 -13.41
C HIS A 66 -17.65 6.05 -14.93
N LEU A 67 -16.59 5.55 -15.57
CA LEU A 67 -16.60 5.18 -16.98
C LEU A 67 -17.52 3.99 -17.25
N LEU A 68 -17.47 2.94 -16.41
CA LEU A 68 -18.35 1.76 -16.53
C LEU A 68 -19.83 2.14 -16.35
N VAL A 69 -20.14 2.95 -15.35
CA VAL A 69 -21.51 3.42 -15.09
C VAL A 69 -22.02 4.28 -16.25
N ASN A 70 -21.21 5.23 -16.74
CA ASN A 70 -21.57 6.03 -17.90
C ASN A 70 -21.77 5.16 -19.14
N LYS A 71 -20.93 4.15 -19.36
CA LYS A 71 -21.08 3.22 -20.49
C LYS A 71 -22.39 2.44 -20.39
N ALA A 72 -22.71 1.89 -19.21
CA ALA A 72 -23.96 1.17 -18.97
C ALA A 72 -25.20 2.07 -19.22
N LYS A 73 -25.15 3.31 -18.74
CA LYS A 73 -26.22 4.29 -18.96
C LYS A 73 -26.40 4.61 -20.44
N THR A 74 -25.32 4.86 -21.17
CA THR A 74 -25.39 5.12 -22.62
C THR A 74 -26.01 3.94 -23.37
N HIS A 75 -25.67 2.70 -23.01
CA HIS A 75 -26.28 1.51 -23.63
C HIS A 75 -27.79 1.40 -23.37
N TYR A 76 -28.22 1.69 -22.15
CA TYR A 76 -29.64 1.74 -21.83
C TYR A 76 -30.37 2.85 -22.60
N ASP A 77 -29.78 4.05 -22.67
CA ASP A 77 -30.36 5.17 -23.41
C ASP A 77 -30.46 4.87 -24.92
N THR A 78 -29.47 4.17 -25.50
CA THR A 78 -29.54 3.71 -26.90
C THR A 78 -30.63 2.66 -27.12
N LEU A 79 -30.73 1.67 -26.23
CA LEU A 79 -31.80 0.66 -26.30
C LEU A 79 -33.18 1.29 -26.18
N ARG A 80 -33.32 2.31 -25.34
CA ARG A 80 -34.58 3.04 -25.14
C ARG A 80 -34.97 3.89 -26.35
N GLN A 81 -34.01 4.41 -27.10
CA GLN A 81 -34.26 5.22 -28.30
C GLN A 81 -34.53 4.37 -29.54
N ASP A 82 -34.08 3.12 -29.55
CA ASP A 82 -34.27 2.22 -30.68
C ASP A 82 -35.68 1.61 -30.67
N ASN A 83 -36.50 2.01 -31.65
CA ASN A 83 -37.88 1.54 -31.83
C ASN A 83 -37.98 0.05 -32.19
N ASN A 84 -36.86 -0.59 -32.56
CA ASN A 84 -36.82 -2.02 -32.89
C ASN A 84 -36.55 -2.91 -31.69
N THR A 85 -36.29 -2.31 -30.52
CA THR A 85 -36.04 -3.06 -29.28
C THR A 85 -37.33 -3.70 -28.80
N SER A 86 -37.32 -5.02 -28.60
CA SER A 86 -38.49 -5.73 -28.09
C SER A 86 -38.83 -5.25 -26.67
N ASP A 87 -40.12 -5.14 -26.33
CA ASP A 87 -40.57 -4.80 -24.98
C ASP A 87 -39.91 -5.70 -23.90
N GLU A 88 -39.67 -6.97 -24.21
CA GLU A 88 -38.98 -7.90 -23.32
C GLU A 88 -37.49 -7.52 -23.10
N GLN A 89 -36.80 -7.09 -24.16
CA GLN A 89 -35.42 -6.60 -24.09
C GLN A 89 -35.33 -5.27 -23.34
N LEU A 90 -36.31 -4.39 -23.51
CA LEU A 90 -36.42 -3.13 -22.76
C LEU A 90 -36.63 -3.38 -21.27
N HIS A 91 -37.52 -4.32 -20.91
CA HIS A 91 -37.75 -4.70 -19.52
C HIS A 91 -36.51 -5.34 -18.88
N GLN A 92 -35.79 -6.20 -19.60
CA GLN A 92 -34.52 -6.77 -19.12
C GLN A 92 -33.46 -5.69 -18.92
N ALA A 93 -33.33 -4.76 -19.88
CA ALA A 93 -32.41 -3.64 -19.78
C ALA A 93 -32.74 -2.72 -18.59
N GLU A 94 -34.03 -2.43 -18.37
CA GLU A 94 -34.48 -1.64 -17.21
C GLU A 94 -34.18 -2.34 -15.89
N HIS A 95 -34.41 -3.66 -15.82
CA HIS A 95 -34.06 -4.45 -14.64
C HIS A 95 -32.57 -4.38 -14.33
N HIS A 96 -31.69 -4.57 -15.32
CA HIS A 96 -30.24 -4.48 -15.13
C HIS A 96 -29.78 -3.06 -14.74
N ALA A 97 -30.39 -2.02 -15.33
CA ALA A 97 -30.11 -0.64 -14.97
C ALA A 97 -30.49 -0.33 -13.50
N ARG A 98 -31.64 -0.81 -13.02
CA ARG A 98 -32.08 -0.66 -11.62
C ARG A 98 -31.17 -1.39 -10.64
N GLU A 99 -30.71 -2.60 -10.97
CA GLU A 99 -29.77 -3.31 -10.10
C GLU A 99 -28.41 -2.61 -10.04
N ILE A 100 -27.93 -2.04 -11.16
CA ILE A 100 -26.74 -1.18 -11.16
C ILE A 100 -26.94 0.04 -10.24
N GLU A 101 -28.07 0.73 -10.35
CA GLU A 101 -28.41 1.89 -9.50
C GLU A 101 -28.53 1.50 -8.02
N LYS A 102 -29.12 0.34 -7.73
CA LYS A 102 -29.19 -0.22 -6.38
C LYS A 102 -27.79 -0.49 -5.82
N ILE A 103 -26.89 -1.11 -6.60
CA ILE A 103 -25.50 -1.32 -6.17
C ILE A 103 -24.83 0.03 -5.91
N LEU A 104 -24.97 1.00 -6.81
CA LEU A 104 -24.36 2.32 -6.67
C LEU A 104 -24.90 3.12 -5.47
N SER A 105 -26.20 3.06 -5.20
CA SER A 105 -26.83 3.75 -4.05
C SER A 105 -26.43 3.14 -2.71
N HIS A 106 -26.10 1.86 -2.67
CA HIS A 106 -25.58 1.19 -1.46
C HIS A 106 -24.08 1.45 -1.23
N LEU A 107 -23.36 2.03 -2.21
CA LEU A 107 -21.97 2.43 -2.04
C LEU A 107 -21.88 3.78 -1.32
N SER A 108 -21.75 3.73 0.01
CA SER A 108 -21.52 4.91 0.86
C SER A 108 -20.27 5.73 0.47
N SER A 109 -19.34 5.15 -0.29
CA SER A 109 -18.32 5.87 -1.04
C SER A 109 -17.89 5.08 -2.28
N PRO A 110 -17.79 5.70 -3.48
CA PRO A 110 -17.34 5.03 -4.71
C PRO A 110 -15.88 4.53 -4.64
N GLN A 111 -15.18 4.75 -3.52
CA GLN A 111 -13.83 4.25 -3.27
C GLN A 111 -13.80 2.85 -2.61
N HIS A 112 -14.89 2.42 -1.96
CA HIS A 112 -14.96 1.14 -1.25
C HIS A 112 -15.98 0.22 -1.93
N ILE A 113 -15.58 -0.35 -3.05
CA ILE A 113 -16.36 -1.36 -3.76
C ILE A 113 -15.70 -2.70 -3.49
N SER A 114 -16.45 -3.64 -2.93
CA SER A 114 -15.95 -4.99 -2.73
C SER A 114 -15.69 -5.65 -4.09
N GLU A 115 -14.79 -6.64 -4.14
CA GLU A 115 -14.54 -7.38 -5.38
C GLU A 115 -15.83 -8.03 -5.91
N ALA A 116 -16.68 -8.56 -5.02
CA ALA A 116 -17.98 -9.10 -5.38
C ALA A 116 -18.91 -8.08 -6.06
N GLN A 117 -18.98 -6.85 -5.54
CA GLN A 117 -19.79 -5.78 -6.13
C GLN A 117 -19.27 -5.33 -7.50
N ARG A 118 -17.95 -5.34 -7.72
CA ARG A 118 -17.36 -5.07 -9.03
C ARG A 118 -17.73 -6.13 -10.04
N THR A 119 -17.65 -7.39 -9.65
CA THR A 119 -18.04 -8.50 -10.52
C THR A 119 -19.50 -8.38 -10.91
N GLN A 120 -20.41 -8.11 -9.95
CA GLN A 120 -21.83 -7.87 -10.23
C GLN A 120 -22.09 -6.67 -11.16
N LEU A 121 -21.40 -5.55 -10.93
CA LEU A 121 -21.50 -4.36 -11.80
C LEU A 121 -21.06 -4.67 -13.23
N ASN A 122 -19.96 -5.40 -13.38
CA ASN A 122 -19.47 -5.83 -14.69
C ASN A 122 -20.42 -6.82 -15.35
N GLU A 123 -20.95 -7.79 -14.62
CA GLU A 123 -21.94 -8.76 -15.12
C GLU A 123 -23.20 -8.04 -15.62
N HIS A 124 -23.77 -7.12 -14.85
CA HIS A 124 -24.95 -6.36 -15.26
C HIS A 124 -24.66 -5.41 -16.44
N THR A 125 -23.47 -4.79 -16.48
CA THR A 125 -23.06 -3.95 -17.61
C THR A 125 -22.85 -4.78 -18.89
N GLN A 126 -22.27 -5.97 -18.76
CA GLN A 126 -22.06 -6.88 -19.88
C GLN A 126 -23.38 -7.44 -20.40
N ALA A 127 -24.31 -7.80 -19.52
CA ALA A 127 -25.65 -8.21 -19.91
C ALA A 127 -26.38 -7.12 -20.71
N LEU A 128 -26.28 -5.85 -20.28
CA LEU A 128 -26.79 -4.70 -21.05
C LEU A 128 -26.13 -4.56 -22.43
N GLU A 129 -24.82 -4.80 -22.53
CA GLU A 129 -24.11 -4.78 -23.81
C GLU A 129 -24.55 -5.92 -24.74
N GLU A 130 -24.80 -7.12 -24.20
CA GLU A 130 -25.31 -8.26 -24.95
C GLU A 130 -26.75 -8.05 -25.43
N ILE A 131 -27.62 -7.46 -24.59
CA ILE A 131 -28.99 -7.07 -24.99
C ILE A 131 -28.94 -6.02 -26.11
N ALA A 132 -28.07 -5.02 -25.99
CA ALA A 132 -27.86 -4.00 -27.04
C ALA A 132 -27.37 -4.61 -28.35
N LYS A 133 -26.43 -5.55 -28.30
CA LYS A 133 -25.96 -6.28 -29.49
C LYS A 133 -27.06 -7.16 -30.10
N ALA A 134 -27.84 -7.85 -29.28
CA ALA A 134 -28.95 -8.69 -29.73
C ALA A 134 -30.09 -7.88 -30.37
N GLY A 135 -30.32 -6.65 -29.89
CA GLY A 135 -31.23 -5.69 -30.52
C GLY A 135 -30.75 -5.26 -31.91
N ASN A 136 -29.46 -4.96 -32.05
CA ASN A 136 -28.85 -4.51 -33.31
C ASN A 136 -28.64 -5.62 -34.36
N SER A 137 -28.52 -6.90 -33.96
CA SER A 137 -28.32 -8.02 -34.89
C SER A 137 -29.58 -8.47 -35.66
N LYS A 138 -30.71 -7.75 -35.52
CA LYS A 138 -31.92 -7.99 -36.31
C LYS A 138 -32.00 -7.14 -37.59
N GLU A 139 -31.03 -6.25 -37.81
CA GLU A 139 -30.73 -5.63 -39.12
C GLU A 139 -29.86 -6.51 -40.01
#